data_AF-A0A7S1CBF5-F1
#
_entry.id   AF-A0A7S1CBF5-F1
#
_cell.length_a   1.000
_cell.length_b   1.000
_cell.length_c   1.000
_cell.angle_alpha   90.00
_cell.angle_beta   90.00
_cell.angle_gamma   90.00
#
_symmetry.space_group_name_H-M   'P 1'
#
loop_
_entity.id
_entity.type
_entity.pdbx_description
1 polymer ?
#
loop_
_entity_poly.entity_id
_entity_poly.type
_entity_poly.pdbx_seq_one_letter_code
_entity_poly.pdbx_strand_id
1 'polypeptide(L)'
;GWVAKAAHATALMGLAQALVPALAVDNVATLYDAVRGAVLDDAAPALQKRAYGVLERICACHTAAFALADERRDDVTALLMESLLSCGAAAKRCRLRCLTHLVGGLDLRGNGAHLAMVPTLIGEVMLCTKEANGRARAAAFELLVAIGDAMAAAGDAARAEGDVAVWRACVARMTAQLTRALGMGLDVMTVGDEDADGDGSGGGGSGSDAGAD
;
A
#
# COMPACT_ATOMS: atom_id res chain seq x y z
N GLY A 1 -36.57 7.84 17.72
CA GLY A 1 -35.39 7.55 18.56
C GLY A 1 -34.13 7.44 17.71
N TRP A 2 -32.95 7.58 18.31
CA TRP A 2 -31.64 7.52 17.64
C TRP A 2 -31.46 6.25 16.78
N VAL A 3 -31.92 5.09 17.26
CA VAL A 3 -31.86 3.79 16.54
C VAL A 3 -32.55 3.84 15.17
N ALA A 4 -33.73 4.47 15.07
CA ALA A 4 -34.46 4.59 13.81
C ALA A 4 -33.73 5.51 12.81
N LYS A 5 -33.09 6.58 13.31
CA LYS A 5 -32.26 7.47 12.49
C LYS A 5 -31.02 6.74 11.96
N ALA A 6 -30.35 5.95 12.81
CA ALA A 6 -29.19 5.15 12.43
C ALA A 6 -29.53 4.07 11.39
N ALA A 7 -30.67 3.40 11.55
CA ALA A 7 -31.16 2.41 10.57
C ALA A 7 -31.47 3.05 9.21
N HIS A 8 -32.14 4.22 9.22
CA HIS A 8 -32.41 4.97 8.00
C HIS A 8 -31.11 5.42 7.30
N ALA A 9 -30.16 5.97 8.04
CA ALA A 9 -28.85 6.36 7.51
C ALA A 9 -28.09 5.16 6.92
N THR A 10 -28.15 4.00 7.56
CA THR A 10 -27.54 2.75 7.07
C THR A 10 -28.11 2.34 5.71
N ALA A 11 -29.43 2.47 5.52
CA ALA A 11 -30.08 2.19 4.25
C ALA A 11 -29.67 3.18 3.14
N LEU A 12 -29.62 4.48 3.47
CA LEU A 12 -29.15 5.52 2.55
C LEU A 12 -27.69 5.30 2.11
N MET A 13 -26.81 4.88 3.02
CA MET A 13 -25.43 4.53 2.67
C MET A 13 -25.36 3.36 1.68
N GLY A 14 -26.26 2.38 1.81
CA GLY A 14 -26.38 1.29 0.85
C GLY A 14 -26.77 1.76 -0.56
N LEU A 15 -27.70 2.72 -0.65
CA LEU A 15 -28.07 3.37 -1.92
C LEU A 15 -26.91 4.20 -2.48
N ALA A 16 -26.27 5.02 -1.65
CA ALA A 16 -25.12 5.82 -2.05
C ALA A 16 -24.00 4.94 -2.63
N GLN A 17 -23.68 3.83 -1.97
CA GLN A 17 -22.70 2.85 -2.44
C GLN A 17 -23.02 2.32 -3.85
N ALA A 18 -24.29 2.08 -4.17
CA ALA A 18 -24.70 1.60 -5.49
C ALA A 18 -24.56 2.68 -6.58
N LEU A 19 -24.70 3.96 -6.21
CA LEU A 19 -24.64 5.08 -7.14
C LEU A 19 -23.22 5.55 -7.46
N VAL A 20 -22.24 5.27 -6.59
CA VAL A 20 -20.83 5.73 -6.76
C VAL A 20 -20.27 5.56 -8.18
N PRO A 21 -20.44 4.42 -8.89
CA PRO A 21 -19.88 4.27 -10.24
C PRO A 21 -20.41 5.27 -11.27
N ALA A 22 -21.60 5.83 -11.04
CA ALA A 22 -22.26 6.78 -11.95
C ALA A 22 -22.07 8.25 -11.50
N LEU A 23 -21.41 8.51 -10.37
CA LEU A 23 -21.19 9.86 -9.86
C LEU A 23 -20.04 10.55 -10.59
N ALA A 24 -20.22 11.84 -10.91
CA ALA A 24 -19.12 12.73 -11.26
C ALA A 24 -18.22 13.00 -10.03
N VAL A 25 -16.96 13.35 -10.27
CA VAL A 25 -15.94 13.53 -9.22
C VAL A 25 -16.35 14.55 -8.16
N ASP A 26 -17.01 15.65 -8.53
CA ASP A 26 -17.50 16.66 -7.57
C ASP A 26 -18.53 16.09 -6.59
N ASN A 27 -19.41 15.21 -7.09
CA ASN A 27 -20.40 14.53 -6.25
C ASN A 27 -19.76 13.44 -5.38
N VAL A 28 -18.68 12.81 -5.86
CA VAL A 28 -17.87 11.87 -5.06
C VAL A 28 -17.21 12.59 -3.89
N ALA A 29 -16.67 13.80 -4.10
CA ALA A 29 -16.09 14.61 -3.03
C ALA A 29 -17.13 14.94 -1.95
N THR A 30 -18.31 15.40 -2.38
CA THR A 30 -19.43 15.69 -1.46
C THR A 30 -19.85 14.45 -0.67
N LEU A 31 -19.94 13.29 -1.33
CA LEU A 31 -20.29 12.03 -0.69
C LEU A 31 -19.20 11.59 0.31
N TYR A 32 -17.94 11.72 -0.05
CA TYR A 32 -16.82 11.39 0.81
C TYR A 32 -16.85 12.23 2.10
N ASP A 33 -17.03 13.54 2.00
CA ASP A 33 -17.12 14.44 3.16
C ASP A 33 -18.26 14.03 4.11
N ALA A 34 -19.42 13.64 3.55
CA ALA A 34 -20.56 13.14 4.33
C ALA A 34 -20.31 11.77 4.99
N VAL A 35 -19.49 10.92 4.38
CA VAL A 35 -19.19 9.56 4.84
C VAL A 35 -18.07 9.55 5.88
N ARG A 36 -17.14 10.52 5.84
CA ARG A 36 -15.94 10.59 6.70
C ARG A 36 -16.27 10.45 8.19
N GLY A 37 -17.27 11.19 8.67
CA GLY A 37 -17.69 11.13 10.08
C GLY A 37 -18.21 9.74 10.48
N ALA A 38 -18.97 9.09 9.61
CA ALA A 38 -19.51 7.75 9.87
C ALA A 38 -18.45 6.65 9.82
N VAL A 39 -17.33 6.86 9.12
CA VAL A 39 -16.18 5.93 9.13
C VAL A 39 -15.49 5.91 10.50
N LEU A 40 -15.37 7.09 11.14
CA LEU A 40 -14.70 7.26 12.42
C LEU A 40 -15.60 6.99 13.64
N ASP A 41 -16.93 6.96 13.45
CA ASP A 41 -17.91 6.71 14.50
C ASP A 41 -18.03 5.20 14.81
N ASP A 42 -17.44 4.78 15.93
CA ASP A 42 -17.50 3.40 16.44
C ASP A 42 -18.75 3.11 17.29
N ALA A 43 -19.55 4.14 17.64
CA ALA A 43 -20.79 3.98 18.40
C ALA A 43 -21.92 3.36 17.55
N ALA A 44 -21.80 3.37 16.23
CA ALA A 44 -22.77 2.80 15.29
C ALA A 44 -22.14 1.77 14.32
N PRO A 45 -21.79 0.55 14.77
CA PRO A 45 -21.03 -0.42 13.96
C PRO A 45 -21.66 -0.80 12.62
N ALA A 46 -23.00 -0.86 12.54
CA ALA A 46 -23.71 -1.15 11.30
C ALA A 46 -23.61 -0.01 10.28
N LEU A 47 -23.68 1.24 10.75
CA LEU A 47 -23.52 2.43 9.93
C LEU A 47 -22.06 2.56 9.48
N GLN A 48 -21.11 2.38 10.40
CA GLN A 48 -19.67 2.41 10.12
C GLN A 48 -19.30 1.39 9.02
N LYS A 49 -19.79 0.15 9.13
CA LYS A 49 -19.57 -0.88 8.10
C LYS A 49 -20.10 -0.44 6.73
N ARG A 50 -21.27 0.20 6.67
CA ARG A 50 -21.81 0.72 5.40
C ARG A 50 -21.01 1.90 4.87
N ALA A 51 -20.56 2.79 5.75
CA ALA A 51 -19.69 3.91 5.41
C ALA A 51 -18.39 3.44 4.77
N TYR A 52 -17.72 2.42 5.36
CA TYR A 52 -16.57 1.77 4.73
C TYR A 52 -16.90 1.11 3.40
N GLY A 53 -18.11 0.55 3.23
CA GLY A 53 -18.55 -0.01 1.95
C GLY A 53 -18.69 1.05 0.85
N VAL A 54 -19.16 2.26 1.21
CA VAL A 54 -19.18 3.42 0.30
C VAL A 54 -17.75 3.86 -0.02
N LEU A 55 -16.90 4.03 0.99
CA LEU A 55 -15.50 4.42 0.81
C LEU A 55 -14.74 3.41 -0.06
N GLU A 56 -14.92 2.12 0.17
CA GLU A 56 -14.34 1.05 -0.65
C GLU A 56 -14.76 1.19 -2.12
N ARG A 57 -16.04 1.48 -2.36
CA ARG A 57 -16.53 1.69 -3.73
C ARG A 57 -15.96 2.96 -4.35
N ILE A 58 -15.79 4.04 -3.59
CA ILE A 58 -15.12 5.26 -4.06
C ILE A 58 -13.68 4.92 -4.46
N CYS A 59 -12.92 4.27 -3.59
CA CYS A 59 -11.56 3.81 -3.89
C CYS A 59 -11.51 2.89 -5.10
N ALA A 60 -12.52 2.06 -5.35
CA ALA A 60 -12.55 1.13 -6.48
C ALA A 60 -12.90 1.78 -7.83
N CYS A 61 -13.80 2.78 -7.83
CA CYS A 61 -14.31 3.38 -9.07
C CYS A 61 -13.62 4.70 -9.42
N HIS A 62 -13.11 5.42 -8.43
CA HIS A 62 -12.56 6.77 -8.57
C HIS A 62 -11.16 6.86 -7.96
N THR A 63 -10.35 5.80 -8.10
CA THR A 63 -9.01 5.72 -7.51
C THR A 63 -8.12 6.87 -7.95
N ALA A 64 -7.88 7.00 -9.26
CA ALA A 64 -7.01 8.03 -9.81
C ALA A 64 -7.66 9.43 -9.78
N ALA A 65 -8.95 9.51 -10.10
CA ALA A 65 -9.67 10.77 -10.22
C ALA A 65 -9.99 11.44 -8.87
N PHE A 66 -10.01 10.69 -7.78
CA PHE A 66 -10.33 11.21 -6.45
C PHE A 66 -9.38 10.69 -5.37
N ALA A 67 -9.30 9.37 -5.16
CA ALA A 67 -8.66 8.83 -3.97
C ALA A 67 -7.12 9.03 -3.94
N LEU A 68 -6.49 9.16 -5.11
CA LEU A 68 -5.07 9.45 -5.29
C LEU A 68 -4.81 10.80 -5.96
N ALA A 69 -5.85 11.62 -6.15
CA ALA A 69 -5.66 13.01 -6.58
C ALA A 69 -4.86 13.76 -5.52
N ASP A 70 -3.93 14.63 -5.93
CA ASP A 70 -2.97 15.24 -5.00
C ASP A 70 -3.64 16.01 -3.84
N GLU A 71 -4.81 16.62 -4.08
CA GLU A 71 -5.55 17.40 -3.09
C GLU A 71 -6.31 16.52 -2.07
N ARG A 72 -6.48 15.22 -2.36
CA ARG A 72 -7.32 14.30 -1.57
C ARG A 72 -6.58 13.08 -1.04
N ARG A 73 -5.50 12.66 -1.70
CA ARG A 73 -4.70 11.48 -1.36
C ARG A 73 -4.33 11.43 0.10
N ASP A 74 -3.80 12.52 0.63
CA ASP A 74 -3.29 12.56 2.00
C ASP A 74 -4.43 12.45 3.01
N ASP A 75 -5.58 13.08 2.75
CA ASP A 75 -6.76 12.97 3.63
C ASP A 75 -7.39 11.57 3.59
N VAL A 76 -7.54 10.97 2.41
CA VAL A 76 -8.07 9.60 2.27
C VAL A 76 -7.14 8.60 2.94
N THR A 77 -5.84 8.76 2.75
CA THR A 77 -4.83 7.89 3.38
C THR A 77 -4.88 8.07 4.89
N ALA A 78 -4.82 9.31 5.40
CA ALA A 78 -4.90 9.59 6.84
C ALA A 78 -6.18 9.02 7.47
N LEU A 79 -7.34 9.20 6.85
CA LEU A 79 -8.61 8.61 7.32
C LEU A 79 -8.50 7.09 7.47
N LEU A 80 -7.93 6.40 6.48
CA LEU A 80 -7.74 4.96 6.56
C LEU A 80 -6.73 4.58 7.65
N MET A 81 -5.62 5.32 7.81
CA MET A 81 -4.62 5.02 8.84
C MET A 81 -5.19 5.24 10.26
N GLU A 82 -5.75 6.42 10.53
CA GLU A 82 -6.30 6.83 11.83
C GLU A 82 -7.43 5.93 12.31
N SER A 83 -8.20 5.39 11.36
CA SER A 83 -9.37 4.56 11.67
C SER A 83 -9.03 3.10 12.03
N LEU A 84 -7.75 2.68 12.01
CA LEU A 84 -7.34 1.31 12.33
C LEU A 84 -7.96 0.80 13.65
N LEU A 85 -7.83 1.59 14.71
CA LEU A 85 -8.19 1.20 16.07
C LEU A 85 -9.70 1.31 16.35
N SER A 86 -10.38 2.26 15.70
CA SER A 86 -11.84 2.45 15.80
C SER A 86 -12.63 1.60 14.81
N CYS A 87 -11.96 0.94 13.85
CA CYS A 87 -12.61 0.09 12.85
C CYS A 87 -13.16 -1.19 13.49
N GLY A 88 -14.49 -1.29 13.55
CA GLY A 88 -15.16 -2.49 14.05
C GLY A 88 -14.78 -3.74 13.25
N ALA A 89 -14.76 -4.91 13.91
CA ALA A 89 -14.33 -6.17 13.30
C ALA A 89 -15.07 -6.57 12.00
N ALA A 90 -16.31 -6.10 11.83
CA ALA A 90 -17.12 -6.33 10.64
C ALA A 90 -16.80 -5.37 9.47
N ALA A 91 -16.12 -4.25 9.74
CA ALA A 91 -15.74 -3.23 8.78
C ALA A 91 -14.27 -3.35 8.33
N LYS A 92 -13.40 -3.97 9.14
CA LYS A 92 -11.95 -4.16 8.83
C LYS A 92 -11.67 -4.70 7.44
N ARG A 93 -12.48 -5.67 6.97
CA ARG A 93 -12.35 -6.20 5.61
C ARG A 93 -12.54 -5.12 4.54
N CYS A 94 -13.56 -4.27 4.68
CA CYS A 94 -13.80 -3.17 3.73
C CYS A 94 -12.66 -2.16 3.78
N ARG A 95 -12.17 -1.79 4.97
CA ARG A 95 -10.99 -0.92 5.13
C ARG A 95 -9.77 -1.47 4.38
N LEU A 96 -9.44 -2.75 4.55
CA LEU A 96 -8.32 -3.40 3.85
C LEU A 96 -8.51 -3.42 2.32
N ARG A 97 -9.75 -3.59 1.86
CA ARG A 97 -10.08 -3.50 0.43
C ARG A 97 -9.91 -2.07 -0.11
N CYS A 98 -10.25 -1.03 0.66
CA CYS A 98 -9.92 0.35 0.29
C CYS A 98 -8.42 0.50 0.02
N LEU A 99 -7.58 0.04 0.95
CA LEU A 99 -6.11 0.10 0.82
C LEU A 99 -5.62 -0.69 -0.39
N THR A 100 -6.23 -1.83 -0.69
CA THR A 100 -5.90 -2.64 -1.88
C THR A 100 -6.17 -1.87 -3.17
N HIS A 101 -7.31 -1.17 -3.24
CA HIS A 101 -7.63 -0.32 -4.39
C HIS A 101 -6.65 0.85 -4.52
N LEU A 102 -6.24 1.47 -3.41
CA LEU A 102 -5.22 2.53 -3.43
C LEU A 102 -3.89 2.00 -3.98
N VAL A 103 -3.40 0.87 -3.46
CA VAL A 103 -2.15 0.22 -3.93
C VAL A 103 -2.19 -0.04 -5.44
N GLY A 104 -3.31 -0.53 -5.95
CA GLY A 104 -3.49 -0.78 -7.38
C GLY A 104 -3.46 0.49 -8.26
N GLY A 105 -3.66 1.67 -7.69
CA GLY A 105 -3.58 2.95 -8.40
C GLY A 105 -2.26 3.71 -8.20
N LEU A 106 -1.33 3.21 -7.37
CA LEU A 106 -0.09 3.91 -7.08
C LEU A 106 0.85 3.88 -8.29
N ASP A 107 1.21 5.06 -8.78
CA ASP A 107 2.40 5.22 -9.63
C ASP A 107 3.69 5.14 -8.79
N LEU A 108 4.20 3.92 -8.59
CA LEU A 108 5.44 3.67 -7.84
C LEU A 108 6.72 3.96 -8.64
N ARG A 109 6.59 4.32 -9.93
CA ARG A 109 7.73 4.58 -10.83
C ARG A 109 8.01 6.08 -10.94
N GLY A 110 6.98 6.85 -11.26
CA GLY A 110 7.10 8.29 -11.53
C GLY A 110 6.79 9.18 -10.33
N ASN A 111 6.23 8.63 -9.25
CA ASN A 111 5.76 9.42 -8.11
C ASN A 111 6.40 8.98 -6.79
N GLY A 112 7.41 9.74 -6.34
CA GLY A 112 8.10 9.50 -5.07
C GLY A 112 7.19 9.58 -3.84
N ALA A 113 6.11 10.36 -3.87
CA ALA A 113 5.14 10.41 -2.77
C ALA A 113 4.36 9.09 -2.67
N HIS A 114 3.99 8.50 -3.82
CA HIS A 114 3.35 7.19 -3.86
C HIS A 114 4.27 6.08 -3.33
N LEU A 115 5.53 6.08 -3.76
CA LEU A 115 6.54 5.16 -3.24
C LEU A 115 6.74 5.30 -1.72
N ALA A 116 6.74 6.54 -1.21
CA ALA A 116 6.89 6.81 0.21
C ALA A 116 5.71 6.31 1.07
N MET A 117 4.51 6.10 0.50
CA MET A 117 3.36 5.56 1.23
C MET A 117 3.49 4.06 1.52
N VAL A 118 4.21 3.30 0.69
CA VAL A 118 4.25 1.83 0.77
C VAL A 118 4.70 1.31 2.15
N PRO A 119 5.77 1.82 2.78
CA PRO A 119 6.13 1.38 4.12
C PRO A 119 5.03 1.67 5.15
N THR A 120 4.33 2.81 5.06
CA THR A 120 3.22 3.08 5.99
C THR A 120 2.11 2.04 5.86
N LEU A 121 1.75 1.68 4.63
CA LEU A 121 0.73 0.66 4.34
C LEU A 121 1.12 -0.73 4.86
N ILE A 122 2.42 -1.09 4.77
CA ILE A 122 2.93 -2.37 5.28
C ILE A 122 2.81 -2.44 6.81
N GLY A 123 3.20 -1.38 7.52
CA GLY A 123 3.05 -1.32 8.98
C GLY A 123 1.61 -1.60 9.43
N GLU A 124 0.64 -1.03 8.73
CA GLU A 124 -0.79 -1.19 9.01
C GLU A 124 -1.33 -2.59 8.74
N VAL A 125 -1.03 -3.13 7.56
CA VAL A 125 -1.54 -4.45 7.17
C VAL A 125 -0.94 -5.55 8.04
N MET A 126 0.30 -5.39 8.50
CA MET A 126 0.94 -6.34 9.41
C MET A 126 0.18 -6.49 10.72
N LEU A 127 -0.41 -5.41 11.25
CA LEU A 127 -1.27 -5.48 12.43
C LEU A 127 -2.55 -6.31 12.16
N CYS A 128 -3.04 -6.28 10.92
CA CYS A 128 -4.24 -7.01 10.51
C CYS A 128 -3.98 -8.48 10.14
N THR A 129 -2.72 -8.91 9.98
CA THR A 129 -2.38 -10.33 9.71
C THR A 129 -2.69 -11.25 10.90
N LYS A 130 -2.82 -10.70 12.10
CA LYS A 130 -3.14 -11.41 13.34
C LYS A 130 -4.60 -11.24 13.78
N GLU A 131 -5.45 -10.73 12.89
CA GLU A 131 -6.86 -10.49 13.21
C GLU A 131 -7.61 -11.80 13.48
N ALA A 132 -8.50 -11.81 14.48
CA ALA A 132 -9.32 -12.99 14.81
C ALA A 132 -10.28 -13.37 13.67
N ASN A 133 -10.83 -12.36 12.98
CA ASN A 133 -11.73 -12.56 11.84
C ASN A 133 -10.96 -13.08 10.61
N GLY A 134 -11.18 -14.35 10.26
CA GLY A 134 -10.51 -15.00 9.13
C GLY A 134 -10.68 -14.30 7.78
N ARG A 135 -11.82 -13.64 7.52
CA ARG A 135 -12.03 -12.89 6.27
C ARG A 135 -11.25 -11.59 6.23
N ALA A 136 -11.08 -10.92 7.37
CA ALA A 136 -10.25 -9.72 7.45
C ALA A 136 -8.76 -10.10 7.32
N ARG A 137 -8.36 -11.18 7.99
CA ARG A 137 -7.00 -11.73 7.88
C ARG A 137 -6.65 -12.15 6.44
N ALA A 138 -7.57 -12.80 5.73
CA ALA A 138 -7.38 -13.11 4.30
C ALA A 138 -7.19 -11.84 3.45
N ALA A 139 -8.03 -10.82 3.64
CA ALA A 139 -7.89 -9.54 2.95
C ALA A 139 -6.57 -8.81 3.28
N ALA A 140 -6.02 -8.99 4.49
CA ALA A 140 -4.72 -8.45 4.85
C ALA A 140 -3.58 -9.14 4.07
N PHE A 141 -3.65 -10.46 3.92
CA PHE A 141 -2.69 -11.19 3.09
C PHE A 141 -2.82 -10.84 1.60
N GLU A 142 -4.04 -10.68 1.08
CA GLU A 142 -4.29 -10.21 -0.30
C GLU A 142 -3.64 -8.83 -0.53
N LEU A 143 -3.80 -7.90 0.42
CA LEU A 143 -3.17 -6.58 0.36
C LEU A 143 -1.63 -6.67 0.40
N LEU A 144 -1.06 -7.53 1.25
CA LEU A 144 0.39 -7.74 1.29
C LEU A 144 0.94 -8.26 -0.04
N VAL A 145 0.24 -9.21 -0.66
CA VAL A 145 0.61 -9.71 -1.99
C VAL A 145 0.52 -8.60 -3.03
N ALA A 146 -0.57 -7.83 -3.05
CA ALA A 146 -0.74 -6.71 -3.97
C ALA A 146 0.38 -5.65 -3.83
N ILE A 147 0.81 -5.36 -2.60
CA ILE A 147 1.96 -4.48 -2.34
C ILE A 147 3.25 -5.10 -2.90
N GLY A 148 3.48 -6.39 -2.65
CA GLY A 148 4.65 -7.11 -3.14
C GLY A 148 4.75 -7.10 -4.67
N ASP A 149 3.64 -7.41 -5.35
CA ASP A 149 3.56 -7.45 -6.82
C ASP A 149 3.78 -6.05 -7.42
N ALA A 150 3.13 -5.02 -6.86
CA ALA A 150 3.31 -3.64 -7.29
C ALA A 150 4.75 -3.19 -7.09
N MET A 151 5.38 -3.59 -5.98
CA MET A 151 6.77 -3.27 -5.73
C MET A 151 7.70 -3.98 -6.71
N ALA A 152 7.57 -5.30 -6.89
CA ALA A 152 8.39 -6.05 -7.84
C ALA A 152 8.34 -5.45 -9.25
N ALA A 153 7.13 -5.15 -9.74
CA ALA A 153 6.92 -4.58 -11.07
C ALA A 153 7.53 -3.18 -11.25
N ALA A 154 7.59 -2.36 -10.20
CA ALA A 154 8.23 -1.06 -10.24
C ALA A 154 9.76 -1.15 -10.07
N GLY A 155 10.25 -2.07 -9.24
CA GLY A 155 11.69 -2.31 -9.04
C GLY A 155 12.41 -2.85 -10.28
N ASP A 156 11.75 -3.72 -11.06
CA ASP A 156 12.31 -4.23 -12.31
C ASP A 156 12.49 -3.11 -13.35
N ALA A 157 11.57 -2.13 -13.37
CA ALA A 157 11.70 -0.94 -14.22
C ALA A 157 12.78 0.02 -13.71
N ALA A 158 12.84 0.29 -12.40
CA ALA A 158 13.86 1.15 -11.80
C ALA A 158 15.29 0.65 -12.06
N ARG A 159 15.50 -0.68 -12.06
CA ARG A 159 16.80 -1.28 -12.43
C ARG A 159 17.18 -1.04 -13.88
N ALA A 160 16.20 -1.02 -14.81
CA ALA A 160 16.46 -0.74 -16.22
C ALA A 160 16.82 0.75 -16.46
N GLU A 161 16.28 1.65 -15.64
CA GLU A 161 16.47 3.10 -15.77
C GLU A 161 17.66 3.65 -14.96
N GLY A 162 18.19 2.87 -14.01
CA GLY A 162 19.35 3.24 -13.18
C GLY A 162 19.02 4.04 -11.91
N ASP A 163 17.75 4.34 -11.63
CA ASP A 163 17.31 5.05 -10.41
C ASP A 163 16.96 4.07 -9.28
N VAL A 164 17.98 3.41 -8.72
CA VAL A 164 17.81 2.38 -7.68
C VAL A 164 17.92 2.89 -6.25
N ALA A 165 18.38 4.12 -6.01
CA ALA A 165 18.67 4.60 -4.65
C ALA A 165 17.40 4.79 -3.81
N VAL A 166 16.40 5.50 -4.35
CA VAL A 166 15.12 5.72 -3.68
C VAL A 166 14.40 4.39 -3.44
N TRP A 167 14.48 3.50 -4.44
CA TRP A 167 13.93 2.16 -4.39
C TRP A 167 14.55 1.30 -3.27
N ARG A 168 15.88 1.24 -3.21
CA ARG A 168 16.64 0.53 -2.17
C ARG A 168 16.26 1.04 -0.78
N ALA A 169 16.15 2.36 -0.60
CA ALA A 169 15.74 2.96 0.67
C ALA A 169 14.31 2.58 1.07
N CYS A 170 13.37 2.53 0.10
CA CYS A 170 12.01 2.09 0.35
C CYS A 170 11.96 0.62 0.79
N VAL A 171 12.61 -0.27 0.03
CA VAL A 171 12.68 -1.70 0.35
C VAL A 171 13.30 -1.91 1.74
N ALA A 172 14.38 -1.19 2.07
CA ALA A 172 15.01 -1.27 3.40
C ALA A 172 14.03 -0.89 4.53
N ARG A 173 13.21 0.15 4.35
CA ARG A 173 12.18 0.52 5.34
C ARG A 173 11.12 -0.57 5.49
N MET A 174 10.68 -1.16 4.38
CA MET A 174 9.72 -2.28 4.39
C MET A 174 10.27 -3.49 5.15
N THR A 175 11.50 -3.91 4.82
CA THR A 175 12.18 -5.02 5.50
C THR A 175 12.30 -4.75 6.99
N ALA A 176 12.74 -3.56 7.39
CA ALA A 176 12.86 -3.20 8.81
C ALA A 176 11.52 -3.29 9.56
N GLN A 177 10.41 -2.89 8.94
CA GLN A 177 9.09 -3.01 9.56
C GLN A 177 8.63 -4.46 9.67
N LEU A 178 8.82 -5.27 8.63
CA LEU A 178 8.48 -6.70 8.65
C LEU A 178 9.27 -7.45 9.73
N THR A 179 10.59 -7.21 9.79
CA THR A 179 11.50 -7.74 10.83
C THR A 179 10.98 -7.43 12.24
N ARG A 180 10.59 -6.16 12.50
CA ARG A 180 10.01 -5.76 13.80
C ARG A 180 8.68 -6.44 14.08
N ALA A 181 7.79 -6.53 13.09
CA ALA A 181 6.44 -7.08 13.26
C ALA A 181 6.43 -8.60 13.47
N LEU A 182 7.39 -9.30 12.87
CA LEU A 182 7.56 -10.75 12.98
C LEU A 182 8.49 -11.16 14.13
N GLY A 183 9.26 -10.21 14.70
CA GLY A 183 10.26 -10.51 15.72
C GLY A 183 11.43 -11.36 15.21
N MET A 184 11.64 -11.39 13.88
CA MET A 184 12.69 -12.17 13.23
C MET A 184 13.79 -11.23 12.77
N GLY A 185 15.01 -11.37 13.31
CA GLY A 185 16.20 -10.69 12.80
C GLY A 185 16.60 -11.26 11.45
N LEU A 186 16.09 -10.68 10.36
CA LEU A 186 16.64 -10.89 9.01
C LEU A 186 17.71 -9.83 8.76
N ASP A 187 18.97 -10.26 8.72
CA ASP A 187 20.05 -9.50 8.12
C ASP A 187 19.78 -9.43 6.61
N VAL A 188 19.45 -8.23 6.11
CA VAL A 188 19.33 -8.00 4.68
C VAL A 188 20.75 -8.08 4.11
N MET A 189 21.05 -9.12 3.35
CA MET A 189 22.27 -9.15 2.55
C MET A 189 22.13 -8.04 1.51
N THR A 190 22.85 -6.94 1.73
CA THR A 190 23.08 -5.94 0.70
C THR A 190 23.78 -6.65 -0.45
N VAL A 191 23.12 -6.77 -1.60
CA VAL A 191 23.76 -7.22 -2.84
C VAL A 191 24.92 -6.26 -3.08
N GLY A 192 26.14 -6.77 -2.92
CA GLY A 192 27.37 -6.02 -3.13
C GLY A 192 27.38 -5.46 -4.54
N ASP A 193 27.77 -4.20 -4.66
CA ASP A 193 28.17 -3.63 -5.93
C ASP A 193 29.42 -4.43 -6.38
N GLU A 194 29.25 -5.33 -7.36
CA GLU A 194 30.37 -6.00 -8.01
C GLU A 194 31.08 -4.95 -8.86
N ASP A 195 32.12 -4.36 -8.29
CA ASP A 195 33.04 -3.48 -8.99
C ASP A 195 33.65 -4.23 -10.18
N ALA A 196 33.36 -3.66 -11.35
CA ALA A 196 33.99 -3.99 -12.61
C ALA A 196 35.45 -3.53 -12.57
N ASP A 197 36.37 -4.46 -12.37
CA ASP A 197 37.77 -4.29 -12.77
C ASP A 197 38.26 -5.56 -13.48
N GLY A 198 37.76 -5.70 -14.71
CA GLY A 198 38.49 -6.42 -15.74
C GLY A 198 39.35 -5.41 -16.48
N ASP A 199 40.64 -5.34 -16.15
CA ASP A 199 41.63 -4.92 -17.14
C ASP A 199 42.67 -6.02 -17.31
N GLY A 200 42.71 -6.51 -18.54
CA GLY A 200 43.59 -7.56 -18.99
C GLY A 200 44.94 -6.98 -19.39
N SER A 201 45.99 -7.74 -19.14
CA SER A 201 47.20 -7.65 -19.95
C SER A 201 47.79 -9.03 -20.11
N GLY A 202 47.45 -9.63 -21.25
CA GLY A 202 48.16 -10.76 -21.83
C GLY A 202 49.25 -10.28 -22.81
N GLY A 203 50.28 -11.11 -22.95
CA GLY A 203 51.37 -10.99 -23.93
C GLY A 203 52.73 -10.89 -23.21
N GLY A 204 53.72 -11.73 -23.44
CA GLY A 204 53.95 -12.75 -24.45
C GLY A 204 55.45 -12.82 -24.73
N GLY A 205 56.06 -13.98 -24.44
CA GLY A 205 57.21 -14.59 -25.12
C GLY A 205 58.54 -13.85 -25.32
N SER A 206 59.61 -14.44 -24.75
CA SER A 206 60.94 -14.73 -25.34
C SER A 206 61.85 -15.13 -24.16
N GLY A 207 62.64 -16.19 -24.11
CA GLY A 207 63.46 -16.87 -25.11
C GLY A 207 64.79 -17.21 -24.39
N SER A 208 65.19 -18.48 -24.41
CA SER A 208 66.58 -19.02 -24.34
C SER A 208 67.74 -18.13 -23.84
N ASP A 209 68.48 -18.58 -22.81
CA ASP A 209 69.83 -19.20 -22.90
C ASP A 209 70.69 -19.07 -21.61
N ALA A 210 71.61 -20.05 -21.46
CA ALA A 210 72.79 -20.12 -20.57
C ALA A 210 72.54 -20.22 -19.04
N GLY A 211 73.19 -21.09 -18.26
CA GLY A 211 74.39 -21.93 -18.43
C GLY A 211 75.23 -21.87 -17.13
N ALA A 212 75.78 -23.02 -16.71
CA ALA A 212 76.83 -23.23 -15.69
C ALA A 212 76.48 -22.81 -14.23
N ASP A 213 76.85 -23.50 -13.15
CA ASP A 213 77.66 -24.69 -12.84
C ASP A 213 77.10 -25.32 -11.55
#